data_AF-A0A6A5W8A7-F1
#
_entry.id   AF-A0A6A5W8A7-F1
#
_cell.length_a   1.000
_cell.length_b   1.000
_cell.length_c   1.000
_cell.angle_alpha   90.00
_cell.angle_beta   90.00
_cell.angle_gamma   90.00
#
_symmetry.space_group_name_H-M   'P 1'
#
loop_
_entity.id
_entity.type
_entity.pdbx_description
1 polymer ?
#
loop_
_entity_poly.entity_id
_entity_poly.type
_entity_poly.pdbx_seq_one_letter_code
_entity_poly.pdbx_strand_id
1 'polypeptide(L)'
;MRVLYSVVTVLTGTTLASAQLTFNITQALQPGNLQKYKCLNNDRLAAEMPECIRQCQADGDGCAVDGFAYHCVNCNVYSDLIEPCAFPPSLGGYGTFILAELGIARPIVSNMCNFFSVTLYAAYAGCPQPLSKRKTDEIVVNEPTITTT
;
A
#
# COMPACT_ATOMS: atom_id res chain seq x y z
N MET A 1 12.21 -45.66 22.56
CA MET A 1 12.23 -44.88 21.31
C MET A 1 10.88 -44.21 21.12
N ARG A 2 10.76 -42.92 21.42
CA ARG A 2 9.71 -41.98 20.98
C ARG A 2 9.98 -40.64 21.65
N VAL A 3 9.52 -39.56 21.02
CA VAL A 3 9.64 -38.14 21.40
C VAL A 3 10.92 -37.43 20.92
N LEU A 4 11.12 -37.35 19.60
CA LEU A 4 12.03 -36.38 18.95
C LEU A 4 11.44 -35.78 17.65
N TYR A 5 10.11 -35.65 17.54
CA TYR A 5 9.45 -35.24 16.27
C TYR A 5 8.49 -34.04 16.41
N SER A 6 8.74 -33.11 17.34
CA SER A 6 7.85 -31.93 17.50
C SER A 6 8.56 -30.58 17.71
N VAL A 7 9.89 -30.49 17.55
CA VAL A 7 10.64 -29.23 17.73
C VAL A 7 10.97 -28.54 16.39
N VAL A 8 10.85 -29.24 15.26
CA VAL A 8 11.30 -28.73 13.94
C VAL A 8 10.31 -27.79 13.27
N THR A 9 9.01 -27.86 13.60
CA THR A 9 7.96 -27.04 12.95
C THR A 9 7.84 -25.61 13.48
N VAL A 10 8.38 -25.29 14.66
CA VAL A 10 8.31 -23.92 15.22
C VAL A 10 9.44 -23.03 14.66
N LEU A 11 10.62 -23.61 14.36
CA LEU A 11 11.75 -22.84 13.82
C LEU A 11 11.57 -22.40 12.35
N THR A 12 10.75 -23.09 11.56
CA THR A 12 10.55 -22.74 10.14
C THR A 12 9.59 -21.56 9.94
N GLY A 13 8.66 -21.33 10.87
CA GLY A 13 7.73 -20.20 10.80
C GLY A 13 8.41 -18.85 11.11
N THR A 14 9.35 -18.84 12.05
CA THR A 14 10.06 -17.62 12.46
C THR A 14 11.03 -17.10 11.39
N THR A 15 11.65 -18.00 10.61
CA THR A 15 12.57 -17.61 9.53
C THR A 15 11.84 -16.99 8.35
N LEU A 16 10.66 -17.51 7.99
CA LEU A 16 9.83 -16.96 6.90
C LEU A 16 9.28 -15.57 7.25
N ALA A 17 8.77 -15.39 8.47
CA ALA A 17 8.27 -14.09 8.93
C ALA A 17 9.39 -13.04 8.96
N SER A 18 10.57 -13.41 9.46
CA SER A 18 11.74 -12.53 9.50
C SER A 18 12.26 -12.17 8.11
N ALA A 19 12.24 -13.13 7.17
CA ALA A 19 12.64 -12.88 5.78
C ALA A 19 11.66 -11.95 5.06
N GLN A 20 10.34 -12.12 5.26
CA GLN A 20 9.33 -11.23 4.68
C GLN A 20 9.43 -9.81 5.24
N LEU A 21 9.60 -9.67 6.55
CA LEU A 21 9.83 -8.36 7.18
C LEU A 21 11.10 -7.70 6.64
N THR A 22 12.20 -8.44 6.58
CA THR A 22 13.47 -7.94 6.04
C THR A 22 13.34 -7.53 4.57
N PHE A 23 12.64 -8.33 3.76
CA PHE A 23 12.35 -8.00 2.36
C PHE A 23 11.53 -6.72 2.25
N ASN A 24 10.45 -6.60 3.03
CA ASN A 24 9.58 -5.42 3.04
C ASN A 24 10.36 -4.15 3.44
N ILE A 25 11.17 -4.22 4.49
CA ILE A 25 12.02 -3.10 4.93
C ILE A 25 13.04 -2.74 3.84
N THR A 26 13.75 -3.74 3.31
CA THR A 26 14.77 -3.53 2.27
C THR A 26 14.16 -2.93 1.01
N GLN A 27 12.96 -3.37 0.62
CA GLN A 27 12.25 -2.87 -0.55
C GLN A 27 11.73 -1.45 -0.33
N ALA A 28 11.15 -1.15 0.83
CA ALA A 28 10.69 0.19 1.17
C ALA A 28 11.86 1.19 1.21
N LEU A 29 12.98 0.81 1.81
CA LEU A 29 14.15 1.68 1.98
C LEU A 29 15.11 1.67 0.78
N GLN A 30 14.70 1.15 -0.38
CA GLN A 30 15.51 1.25 -1.60
C GLN A 30 15.87 2.72 -1.91
N PRO A 31 17.09 2.98 -2.39
CA PRO A 31 17.50 4.33 -2.80
C PRO A 31 16.48 4.96 -3.76
N GLY A 32 16.11 6.22 -3.50
CA GLY A 32 15.13 6.97 -4.31
C GLY A 32 13.67 6.83 -3.87
N ASN A 33 13.28 5.80 -3.12
CA ASN A 33 11.89 5.65 -2.67
C ASN A 33 11.42 6.79 -1.76
N LEU A 34 12.28 7.26 -0.85
CA LEU A 34 11.93 8.42 -0.02
C LEU A 34 11.64 9.65 -0.89
N GLN A 35 12.45 9.92 -1.91
CA GLN A 35 12.22 11.05 -2.82
C GLN A 35 10.96 10.84 -3.67
N LYS A 36 10.71 9.60 -4.09
CA LYS A 36 9.54 9.21 -4.86
C LYS A 36 8.24 9.40 -4.06
N TYR A 37 8.19 8.96 -2.81
CA TYR A 37 6.94 8.88 -2.03
C TYR A 37 6.77 9.96 -0.97
N LYS A 38 7.82 10.74 -0.63
CA LYS A 38 7.68 11.91 0.24
C LYS A 38 6.71 12.92 -0.36
N CYS A 39 5.74 13.34 0.44
CA CYS A 39 4.64 14.24 0.02
C CYS A 39 4.00 13.83 -1.31
N LEU A 40 3.82 12.52 -1.54
CA LEU A 40 3.06 12.07 -2.69
C LEU A 40 1.65 12.68 -2.62
N ASN A 41 1.08 13.07 -3.76
CA ASN A 41 -0.33 13.48 -3.86
C ASN A 41 -1.02 12.72 -4.98
N ASN A 42 -2.33 12.92 -5.08
CA ASN A 42 -3.14 12.38 -6.15
C ASN A 42 -2.59 12.73 -7.54
N ASP A 43 -2.15 13.97 -7.80
CA ASP A 43 -1.63 14.36 -9.11
C ASP A 43 -0.37 13.57 -9.51
N ARG A 44 0.57 13.40 -8.56
CA ARG A 44 1.80 12.62 -8.79
C ARG A 44 1.51 11.14 -8.93
N LEU A 45 0.58 10.60 -8.14
CA LEU A 45 0.17 9.20 -8.25
C LEU A 45 -0.58 8.94 -9.57
N ALA A 46 -1.47 9.86 -9.95
CA ALA A 46 -2.19 9.84 -11.21
C ALA A 46 -1.25 9.91 -12.42
N ALA A 47 -0.07 10.52 -12.30
CA ALA A 47 0.92 10.48 -13.39
C ALA A 47 1.55 9.09 -13.59
N GLU A 48 1.56 8.24 -12.55
CA GLU A 48 2.10 6.89 -12.61
C GLU A 48 1.03 5.82 -12.88
N MET A 49 -0.25 6.13 -12.64
CA MET A 49 -1.34 5.19 -12.80
C MET A 49 -1.85 5.12 -14.26
N PRO A 50 -2.24 3.93 -14.73
CA PRO A 50 -3.00 3.79 -15.97
C PRO A 50 -4.30 4.60 -15.91
N GLU A 51 -4.68 5.22 -17.03
CA GLU A 51 -5.87 6.10 -17.12
C GLU A 51 -7.13 5.44 -16.55
N CYS A 52 -7.27 4.13 -16.79
CA CYS A 52 -8.38 3.34 -16.27
C CYS A 52 -8.55 3.40 -14.75
N ILE A 53 -7.45 3.27 -14.02
CA ILE A 53 -7.47 3.32 -12.55
C ILE A 53 -7.76 4.74 -12.07
N ARG A 54 -7.25 5.76 -12.77
CA ARG A 54 -7.49 7.17 -12.42
C ARG A 54 -8.96 7.51 -12.54
N GLN A 55 -9.60 7.07 -13.63
CA GLN A 55 -11.02 7.28 -13.85
C GLN A 55 -11.86 6.53 -12.80
N CYS A 56 -11.54 5.27 -12.51
CA CYS A 56 -12.23 4.53 -11.45
C CYS A 56 -12.07 5.16 -10.06
N GLN A 57 -10.89 5.69 -9.74
CA GLN A 57 -10.67 6.42 -8.50
C GLN A 57 -11.51 7.70 -8.45
N ALA A 58 -11.56 8.46 -9.55
CA ALA A 58 -12.37 9.67 -9.62
C ALA A 58 -13.86 9.38 -9.41
N ASP A 59 -14.37 8.32 -10.05
CA ASP A 59 -15.79 7.96 -10.03
C ASP A 59 -16.23 7.24 -8.74
N GLY A 60 -15.38 6.37 -8.19
CA GLY A 60 -15.70 5.50 -7.05
C GLY A 60 -15.33 6.07 -5.67
N ASP A 61 -14.22 6.81 -5.58
CA ASP A 61 -13.72 7.40 -4.32
C ASP A 61 -14.06 8.89 -4.19
N GLY A 62 -14.79 9.44 -5.17
CA GLY A 62 -15.45 10.75 -5.06
C GLY A 62 -14.52 11.95 -4.91
N CYS A 63 -13.34 11.90 -5.54
CA CYS A 63 -12.28 12.90 -5.39
C CYS A 63 -11.76 13.06 -3.95
N ALA A 64 -11.57 11.97 -3.20
CA ALA A 64 -10.84 12.05 -1.93
C ALA A 64 -9.39 12.49 -2.19
N VAL A 65 -9.16 13.80 -2.04
CA VAL A 65 -7.84 14.43 -2.17
C VAL A 65 -6.89 13.73 -1.19
N ASP A 66 -5.84 13.12 -1.73
CA ASP A 66 -4.77 12.43 -1.01
C ASP A 66 -5.21 11.18 -0.20
N GLY A 67 -6.28 10.51 -0.64
CA GLY A 67 -6.85 9.31 -0.03
C GLY A 67 -6.01 8.02 -0.18
N PHE A 68 -5.00 7.97 -1.05
CA PHE A 68 -4.27 6.72 -1.33
C PHE A 68 -3.46 6.20 -0.14
N ALA A 69 -2.92 7.07 0.72
CA ALA A 69 -2.32 6.64 1.98
C ALA A 69 -3.37 6.00 2.91
N TYR A 70 -4.60 6.53 2.90
CA TYR A 70 -5.73 5.94 3.61
C TYR A 70 -6.18 4.62 2.97
N HIS A 71 -6.16 4.50 1.64
CA HIS A 71 -6.47 3.27 0.92
C HIS A 71 -5.46 2.15 1.20
N CYS A 72 -4.19 2.49 1.39
CA CYS A 72 -3.17 1.52 1.81
C CYS A 72 -3.47 0.90 3.19
N VAL A 73 -4.03 1.67 4.12
CA VAL A 73 -4.45 1.18 5.44
C VAL A 73 -5.78 0.41 5.34
N ASN A 74 -6.71 0.90 4.54
CA ASN A 74 -8.08 0.38 4.46
C ASN A 74 -8.30 -0.36 3.13
N CYS A 75 -7.38 -1.27 2.80
CA CYS A 75 -7.35 -1.96 1.52
C CYS A 75 -8.69 -2.63 1.18
N ASN A 76 -9.34 -3.29 2.15
CA ASN A 76 -10.65 -3.93 1.94
C ASN A 76 -11.74 -2.91 1.53
N VAL A 77 -11.80 -1.77 2.22
CA VAL A 77 -12.80 -0.72 1.93
C VAL A 77 -12.53 -0.12 0.56
N TYR A 78 -11.27 0.08 0.22
CA TYR A 78 -10.88 0.62 -1.08
C TYR A 78 -11.11 -0.38 -2.23
N SER A 79 -10.82 -1.66 -2.01
CA SER A 79 -11.12 -2.74 -2.96
C SER A 79 -12.60 -2.79 -3.28
N ASP A 80 -13.49 -2.71 -2.28
CA ASP A 80 -14.94 -2.71 -2.51
C ASP A 80 -15.42 -1.53 -3.37
N LEU A 81 -14.73 -0.38 -3.29
CA LEU A 81 -15.05 0.81 -4.09
C LEU A 81 -14.50 0.73 -5.52
N ILE A 82 -13.28 0.20 -5.68
CA ILE A 82 -12.54 0.27 -6.94
C ILE A 82 -12.66 -0.98 -7.78
N GLU A 83 -12.65 -2.18 -7.20
CA GLU A 83 -12.69 -3.44 -7.94
C GLU A 83 -13.91 -3.57 -8.87
N PRO A 84 -15.13 -3.17 -8.48
CA PRO A 84 -16.27 -3.19 -9.39
C PRO A 84 -16.03 -2.37 -10.66
N CYS A 85 -15.38 -1.21 -10.55
CA CYS A 85 -15.02 -0.39 -11.69
C CYS A 85 -13.78 -0.92 -12.41
N ALA A 86 -12.72 -1.30 -11.70
CA ALA A 86 -11.41 -1.63 -12.27
C ALA A 86 -11.38 -2.99 -12.95
N PHE A 87 -12.21 -3.94 -12.53
CA PHE A 87 -12.19 -5.30 -13.06
C PHE A 87 -13.14 -5.49 -14.25
N PRO A 88 -12.71 -6.27 -15.27
CA PRO A 88 -13.60 -6.68 -16.35
C PRO A 88 -14.74 -7.58 -15.85
N PRO A 89 -15.83 -7.73 -16.63
CA PRO A 89 -16.93 -8.65 -16.31
C PRO A 89 -16.50 -10.09 -16.06
N SER A 90 -15.42 -10.55 -16.71
CA SER A 90 -14.86 -11.89 -16.49
C SER A 90 -14.30 -12.11 -15.08
N LEU A 91 -14.04 -11.03 -14.34
CA LEU A 91 -13.57 -11.02 -12.95
C LEU A 91 -14.61 -10.47 -11.97
N GLY A 92 -15.86 -10.29 -12.40
CA GLY A 92 -16.96 -9.85 -11.54
C GLY A 92 -17.09 -8.33 -11.37
N GLY A 93 -16.34 -7.53 -12.14
CA GLY A 93 -16.56 -6.08 -12.24
C GLY A 93 -17.46 -5.70 -13.41
N TYR A 94 -17.61 -4.40 -13.64
CA TYR A 94 -18.29 -3.81 -14.80
C TYR A 94 -17.33 -2.93 -15.64
N GLY A 95 -16.05 -2.91 -15.31
CA GLY A 95 -15.02 -2.17 -16.02
C GLY A 95 -14.81 -2.67 -17.44
N THR A 96 -14.42 -1.79 -18.34
CA THR A 96 -14.02 -2.18 -19.71
C THR A 96 -12.52 -2.50 -19.80
N PHE A 97 -11.84 -2.62 -18.67
CA PHE A 97 -10.38 -2.61 -18.57
C PHE A 97 -9.75 -3.98 -18.77
N ILE A 98 -8.56 -4.00 -19.37
CA ILE A 98 -7.86 -5.26 -19.66
C ILE A 98 -6.85 -5.60 -18.55
N LEU A 99 -6.66 -6.90 -18.32
CA LEU A 99 -5.75 -7.43 -17.29
C LEU A 99 -4.31 -6.86 -17.37
N ALA A 100 -3.86 -6.50 -18.57
CA ALA A 100 -2.54 -5.91 -18.76
C ALA A 100 -2.39 -4.56 -18.03
N GLU A 101 -3.43 -3.73 -18.02
CA GLU A 101 -3.41 -2.42 -17.36
C GLU A 101 -3.44 -2.58 -15.83
N LEU A 102 -4.22 -3.54 -15.33
CA LEU A 102 -4.20 -3.94 -13.92
C LEU A 102 -2.81 -4.46 -13.49
N GLY A 103 -2.12 -5.14 -14.40
CA GLY A 103 -0.74 -5.60 -14.19
C GLY A 103 0.26 -4.47 -14.00
N ILE A 104 0.02 -3.29 -14.59
CA ILE A 104 0.86 -2.09 -14.43
C ILE A 104 0.59 -1.43 -13.08
N ALA A 105 -0.68 -1.29 -12.69
CA ALA A 105 -1.07 -0.62 -11.44
C ALA A 105 -0.61 -1.39 -10.19
N ARG A 106 -0.69 -2.73 -10.22
CA ARG A 106 -0.39 -3.59 -9.08
C ARG A 106 0.97 -3.32 -8.41
N PRO A 107 2.12 -3.34 -9.11
CA PRO A 107 3.42 -3.07 -8.49
C PRO A 107 3.53 -1.64 -7.96
N ILE A 108 2.87 -0.65 -8.59
CA ILE A 108 2.89 0.74 -8.14
C ILE A 108 2.20 0.86 -6.77
N VAL A 109 0.98 0.32 -6.66
CA VAL A 109 0.21 0.31 -5.41
C VAL A 109 0.95 -0.47 -4.32
N SER A 110 1.42 -1.69 -4.62
CA SER A 110 2.11 -2.52 -3.63
C SER A 110 3.38 -1.85 -3.08
N ASN A 111 4.21 -1.26 -3.95
CA ASN A 111 5.44 -0.60 -3.52
C ASN A 111 5.15 0.65 -2.69
N MET A 112 4.16 1.45 -3.12
CA MET A 112 3.71 2.64 -2.39
C MET A 112 3.19 2.29 -1.00
N CYS A 113 2.27 1.32 -0.90
CA CYS A 113 1.70 0.93 0.38
C CYS A 113 2.72 0.25 1.30
N ASN A 114 3.64 -0.56 0.76
CA ASN A 114 4.73 -1.12 1.54
C ASN A 114 5.65 -0.02 2.08
N PHE A 115 6.00 0.98 1.26
CA PHE A 115 6.81 2.12 1.71
C PHE A 115 6.14 2.88 2.86
N PHE A 116 4.86 3.26 2.71
CA PHE A 116 4.17 4.01 3.76
C PHE A 116 3.95 3.18 5.03
N SER A 117 3.68 1.88 4.89
CA SER A 117 3.58 0.98 6.03
C SER A 117 4.90 0.84 6.80
N VAL A 118 6.03 0.69 6.11
CA VAL A 118 7.36 0.55 6.76
C VAL A 118 7.82 1.86 7.38
N THR A 119 7.56 2.98 6.70
CA THR A 119 7.94 4.32 7.20
C THR A 119 6.93 4.89 8.20
N LEU A 120 5.89 4.14 8.54
CA LEU A 120 4.81 4.57 9.44
C LEU A 120 4.26 5.95 9.07
N TYR A 121 4.12 6.19 7.75
CA TYR A 121 3.64 7.45 7.19
C TYR A 121 4.48 8.69 7.53
N ALA A 122 5.68 8.53 8.13
CA ALA A 122 6.59 9.62 8.47
C ALA A 122 7.06 10.42 7.24
N ALA A 123 6.96 9.84 6.05
CA ALA A 123 7.20 10.53 4.78
C ALA A 123 6.25 11.71 4.50
N TYR A 124 5.18 11.86 5.29
CA TYR A 124 4.28 13.00 5.25
C TYR A 124 4.57 14.12 6.26
N ALA A 125 5.55 13.93 7.15
CA ALA A 125 5.94 14.96 8.09
C ALA A 125 6.37 16.25 7.35
N GLY A 126 5.67 17.35 7.62
CA GLY A 126 5.94 18.65 7.00
C GLY A 126 5.41 18.84 5.57
N CYS A 127 4.58 17.91 5.06
CA CYS A 127 3.94 18.07 3.76
C CYS A 127 2.74 19.05 3.82
N PRO A 128 2.47 19.82 2.75
CA PRO A 128 1.38 20.79 2.72
C PRO A 128 -0.01 20.15 2.53
N GLN A 129 -0.05 18.88 2.13
CA GLN A 129 -1.28 18.14 1.85
C GLN A 129 -1.96 17.75 3.17
N PRO A 130 -3.25 18.08 3.36
CA PRO A 130 -4.02 17.52 4.46
C PRO A 130 -4.37 16.08 4.12
N LEU A 131 -3.61 15.11 4.63
CA LEU A 131 -4.12 13.74 4.71
C LEU A 131 -5.43 13.74 5.50
N SER A 132 -6.28 12.72 5.35
CA SER A 132 -7.48 12.60 6.18
C SER A 132 -7.07 12.58 7.66
N LYS A 133 -7.07 13.78 8.27
CA LYS A 133 -6.20 14.14 9.39
C LYS A 133 -6.40 13.23 10.58
N ARG A 134 -7.67 12.89 10.82
CA ARG A 134 -8.10 12.12 11.99
C ARG A 134 -7.46 10.73 12.08
N LYS A 135 -7.43 9.94 11.00
CA LYS A 135 -6.91 8.57 11.08
C LYS A 135 -5.42 8.46 10.78
N THR A 136 -4.87 9.31 9.91
CA THR A 136 -3.42 9.28 9.66
C THR A 136 -2.64 9.85 10.83
N ASP A 137 -3.12 10.91 11.48
CA ASP A 137 -2.52 11.39 12.72
C ASP A 137 -2.69 10.36 13.85
N GLU A 138 -3.83 9.66 13.94
CA GLU A 138 -4.00 8.53 14.89
C GLU A 138 -2.97 7.41 14.64
N ILE A 139 -2.64 7.07 13.39
CA ILE A 139 -1.63 6.04 13.08
C ILE A 139 -0.22 6.55 13.41
N VAL A 140 0.13 7.76 12.98
CA VAL A 140 1.47 8.35 13.25
C VAL A 140 1.71 8.56 14.74
N VAL A 141 0.67 8.94 15.51
CA VAL A 141 0.77 9.20 16.95
C VAL A 141 0.78 7.91 17.78
N ASN A 142 0.12 6.84 17.31
CA ASN A 142 -0.01 5.59 18.08
C ASN A 142 0.96 4.47 17.65
N GLU A 143 1.63 4.58 16.50
CA GLU A 143 2.63 3.59 16.07
C GLU A 143 4.04 4.02 16.51
N PRO A 144 4.80 3.16 17.23
CA PRO A 144 6.16 3.48 17.64
C PRO A 144 7.06 3.60 16.41
N THR A 145 7.55 4.82 16.15
CA THR A 145 8.50 5.10 15.08
C THR A 145 9.73 4.22 15.24
N ILE A 146 9.96 3.27 14.31
CA ILE A 146 11.24 2.55 14.22
C ILE A 146 12.26 3.53 13.67
N THR A 147 12.71 4.42 14.54
CA THR A 147 13.85 5.30 14.29
C THR A 147 15.07 4.49 14.67
N THR A 148 15.77 3.93 13.68
CA THR A 148 17.14 3.47 13.89
C THR A 148 18.01 4.68 14.22
N THR A 149 18.28 4.87 15.51
CA THR A 149 19.48 5.58 16.00
C THR A 149 20.74 4.77 15.75
#